data_AF-A0A521I9S9-F1
#
_entry.id   AF-A0A521I9S9-F1
#
_cell.length_a   1.000
_cell.length_b   1.000
_cell.length_c   1.000
_cell.angle_alpha   90.00
_cell.angle_beta   90.00
_cell.angle_gamma   90.00
#
_symmetry.space_group_name_H-M   'P 1'
#
loop_
_entity.id
_entity.type
_entity.pdbx_description
1 polymer ?
#
loop_
_entity_poly.entity_id
_entity_poly.type
_entity_poly.pdbx_seq_one_letter_code
_entity_poly.pdbx_strand_id
1 'polypeptide(L)'
;MSEYVSVRFLFQTVTRSRMLASTSDPLVILAHRAVDEYVRHGQRFALSNADALTPKLGARLQERAGTFVSIHKKNGDLRGCIGTFMPVRANVAEEVIENAIASASRDPRFYPIQEWELDDLDISVDVLSEPEPVQSARELNPQVYGVIVTDRAGNRRGLLLPMLEQVQTVEQQIDIARQKAFIGADEPIQLFRFRVQRFH
;
A
#
# COMPACT_ATOMS: atom_id res chain seq x y z
N MET A 1 36.29 -7.45 -21.67
CA MET A 1 34.94 -8.00 -21.41
C MET A 1 34.23 -7.36 -20.21
N SER A 2 34.92 -6.62 -19.31
CA SER A 2 34.31 -6.06 -18.09
C SER A 2 33.54 -4.74 -18.30
N GLU A 3 33.97 -3.87 -19.22
CA GLU A 3 33.29 -2.56 -19.43
C GLU A 3 31.96 -2.68 -20.19
N TYR A 4 31.83 -3.63 -21.11
CA TYR A 4 30.60 -3.81 -21.92
C TYR A 4 29.40 -4.28 -21.10
N VAL A 5 29.63 -5.02 -20.02
CA VAL A 5 28.57 -5.50 -19.11
C VAL A 5 28.06 -4.36 -18.24
N SER A 6 28.96 -3.52 -17.73
CA SER A 6 28.61 -2.36 -16.90
C SER A 6 27.83 -1.30 -17.69
N VAL A 7 28.18 -1.06 -18.96
CA VAL A 7 27.47 -0.10 -19.82
C VAL A 7 26.09 -0.62 -20.20
N ARG A 8 25.92 -1.93 -20.48
CA ARG A 8 24.59 -2.53 -20.73
C ARG A 8 23.69 -2.49 -19.49
N PHE A 9 24.24 -2.75 -18.31
CA PHE A 9 23.51 -2.67 -17.04
C PHE A 9 23.04 -1.23 -16.75
N LEU A 10 23.94 -0.25 -16.93
CA LEU A 10 23.60 1.17 -16.78
C LEU A 10 22.56 1.62 -17.82
N PHE A 11 22.71 1.20 -19.09
CA PHE A 11 21.74 1.52 -20.14
C PHE A 11 20.38 0.84 -19.91
N GLN A 12 20.33 -0.41 -19.46
CA GLN A 12 19.06 -1.07 -19.11
C GLN A 12 18.38 -0.39 -17.91
N THR A 13 19.14 -0.01 -16.89
CA THR A 13 18.65 0.72 -15.70
C THR A 13 18.11 2.10 -16.09
N VAL A 14 18.82 2.85 -16.93
CA VAL A 14 18.42 4.18 -17.42
C VAL A 14 17.24 4.11 -18.38
N THR A 15 17.17 3.09 -19.25
CA THR A 15 16.08 2.93 -20.23
C THR A 15 14.77 2.49 -19.56
N ARG A 16 14.85 1.63 -18.53
CA ARG A 16 13.67 1.16 -17.78
C ARG A 16 13.15 2.20 -16.77
N SER A 17 14.05 2.95 -16.13
CA SER A 17 13.68 4.14 -15.34
C SER A 17 12.95 5.19 -16.18
N ARG A 18 13.22 5.25 -17.50
CA ARG A 18 12.53 6.13 -18.45
C ARG A 18 11.16 5.60 -18.88
N MET A 19 10.94 4.28 -18.89
CA MET A 19 9.71 3.67 -19.41
C MET A 19 8.59 3.58 -18.36
N LEU A 20 8.94 3.36 -17.07
CA LEU A 20 8.01 3.50 -15.95
C LEU A 20 7.64 4.98 -15.67
N ALA A 21 8.49 5.93 -16.09
CA ALA A 21 8.33 7.34 -15.73
C ALA A 21 7.32 8.14 -16.57
N SER A 22 6.73 7.58 -17.64
CA SER A 22 5.81 8.34 -18.51
C SER A 22 4.32 8.13 -18.23
N THR A 23 3.93 7.10 -17.48
CA THR A 23 2.49 6.76 -17.26
C THR A 23 2.10 6.41 -15.82
N SER A 24 3.03 5.98 -14.97
CA SER A 24 2.71 5.63 -13.57
C SER A 24 2.57 6.86 -12.66
N ASP A 25 1.69 6.76 -11.66
CA ASP A 25 1.48 7.82 -10.67
C ASP A 25 2.77 8.11 -9.86
N PRO A 26 3.05 9.38 -9.50
CA PRO A 26 4.22 9.73 -8.69
C PRO A 26 4.36 8.95 -7.37
N LEU A 27 3.26 8.57 -6.72
CA LEU A 27 3.30 7.75 -5.49
C LEU A 27 3.77 6.33 -5.78
N VAL A 28 3.40 5.77 -6.93
CA VAL A 28 3.82 4.43 -7.34
C VAL A 28 5.30 4.42 -7.69
N ILE A 29 5.77 5.44 -8.42
CA ILE A 29 7.20 5.61 -8.69
C ILE A 29 7.98 5.76 -7.38
N LEU A 30 7.44 6.50 -6.40
CA LEU A 30 8.06 6.64 -5.08
C LEU A 30 8.12 5.29 -4.33
N ALA A 31 7.05 4.51 -4.36
CA ALA A 31 7.00 3.18 -3.75
C ALA A 31 8.03 2.23 -4.38
N HIS A 32 8.15 2.21 -5.72
CA HIS A 32 9.18 1.42 -6.41
C HIS A 32 10.60 1.82 -5.96
N ARG A 33 10.92 3.11 -5.92
CA ARG A 33 12.23 3.59 -5.47
C ARG A 33 12.52 3.20 -4.02
N ALA A 34 11.51 3.27 -3.15
CA ALA A 34 11.65 2.88 -1.76
C ALA A 34 11.94 1.38 -1.61
N VAL A 35 11.25 0.54 -2.38
CA VAL A 35 11.50 -0.91 -2.41
C VAL A 35 12.89 -1.22 -2.97
N ASP A 36 13.27 -0.66 -4.12
CA ASP A 36 14.56 -0.91 -4.76
C ASP A 36 15.73 -0.53 -3.85
N GLU A 37 15.70 0.69 -3.28
CA GLU A 37 16.74 1.18 -2.37
C GLU A 37 16.89 0.27 -1.15
N TYR A 38 15.77 -0.12 -0.54
CA TYR A 38 15.80 -0.96 0.65
C TYR A 38 16.27 -2.38 0.34
N VAL A 39 15.80 -2.98 -0.76
CA VAL A 39 16.17 -4.37 -1.11
C VAL A 39 17.64 -4.46 -1.54
N ARG A 40 18.15 -3.49 -2.31
CA ARG A 40 19.54 -3.52 -2.79
C ARG A 40 20.56 -3.06 -1.76
N HIS A 41 20.19 -2.12 -0.89
CA HIS A 41 21.15 -1.43 -0.02
C HIS A 41 20.82 -1.54 1.47
N GLY A 42 19.65 -2.05 1.84
CA GLY A 42 19.18 -2.07 3.23
C GLY A 42 18.87 -0.68 3.78
N GLN A 43 18.81 0.32 2.91
CA GLN A 43 18.65 1.72 3.30
C GLN A 43 17.22 2.18 3.13
N ARG A 44 16.79 3.04 4.06
CA ARG A 44 15.52 3.74 3.92
C ARG A 44 15.66 4.81 2.84
N PHE A 45 14.79 4.79 1.84
CA PHE A 45 14.73 5.85 0.84
C PHE A 45 14.35 7.19 1.50
N ALA A 46 15.17 8.22 1.31
CA ALA A 46 14.92 9.56 1.82
C ALA A 46 14.12 10.37 0.80
N LEU A 47 13.09 11.09 1.26
CA LEU A 47 12.27 11.92 0.37
C LEU A 47 13.07 13.06 -0.28
N SER A 48 14.17 13.52 0.35
CA SER A 48 15.14 14.43 -0.25
C SER A 48 15.82 13.87 -1.50
N ASN A 49 15.82 12.55 -1.70
CA ASN A 49 16.36 11.91 -2.91
C ASN A 49 15.30 11.82 -4.02
N ALA A 50 14.10 12.36 -3.78
CA ALA A 50 12.99 12.38 -4.73
C ALA A 50 12.89 13.71 -5.50
N ASP A 51 13.93 14.53 -5.57
CA ASP A 51 13.89 15.90 -6.13
C ASP A 51 13.14 16.04 -7.47
N ALA A 52 13.36 15.10 -8.41
CA ALA A 52 12.69 15.10 -9.70
C ALA A 52 11.18 14.71 -9.64
N LEU A 53 10.76 14.02 -8.58
CA LEU A 53 9.37 13.66 -8.29
C LEU A 53 8.66 14.70 -7.43
N THR A 54 9.38 15.47 -6.62
CA THR A 54 8.82 16.45 -5.66
C THR A 54 7.76 17.37 -6.30
N PRO A 55 7.97 17.99 -7.48
CA PRO A 55 6.95 18.82 -8.10
C PRO A 55 5.68 18.04 -8.48
N LYS A 56 5.82 16.76 -8.83
CA LYS A 56 4.71 15.88 -9.22
C LYS A 56 3.94 15.32 -8.02
N LEU A 57 4.58 15.21 -6.85
CA LEU A 57 3.92 14.76 -5.62
C LEU A 57 2.91 15.79 -5.10
N GLY A 58 3.14 17.09 -5.33
CA GLY A 58 2.15 18.14 -5.09
C GLY A 58 1.51 18.07 -3.70
N ALA A 59 0.16 17.97 -3.67
CA ALA A 59 -0.61 17.92 -2.43
C ALA A 59 -0.24 16.75 -1.50
N ARG A 60 0.33 15.65 -2.02
CA ARG A 60 0.76 14.47 -1.24
C ARG A 60 1.89 14.76 -0.25
N LEU A 61 2.57 15.90 -0.40
CA LEU A 61 3.59 16.38 0.54
C LEU A 61 3.00 17.14 1.74
N GLN A 62 1.72 17.53 1.67
CA GLN A 62 1.01 18.32 2.68
C GLN A 62 -0.17 17.55 3.30
N GLU A 63 -0.76 16.62 2.55
CA GLU A 63 -1.85 15.78 3.01
C GLU A 63 -1.36 14.66 3.93
N ARG A 64 -2.19 14.32 4.93
CA ARG A 64 -2.01 13.17 5.80
C ARG A 64 -3.16 12.19 5.58
N ALA A 65 -2.82 10.97 5.20
CA ALA A 65 -3.78 9.88 5.07
C ALA A 65 -3.10 8.55 5.40
N GLY A 66 -3.89 7.55 5.80
CA GLY A 66 -3.43 6.17 5.81
C GLY A 66 -3.17 5.69 4.38
N THR A 67 -2.18 4.81 4.20
CA THR A 67 -1.89 4.22 2.90
C THR A 67 -1.68 2.72 2.99
N PHE A 68 -1.97 2.00 1.92
CA PHE A 68 -1.57 0.60 1.75
C PHE A 68 -0.74 0.50 0.48
N VAL A 69 0.40 -0.20 0.56
CA VAL A 69 1.23 -0.50 -0.60
C VAL A 69 1.13 -1.99 -0.86
N SER A 70 0.60 -2.36 -2.02
CA SER A 70 0.48 -3.77 -2.41
C SER A 70 1.47 -4.07 -3.52
N ILE A 71 2.26 -5.11 -3.32
CA ILE A 71 3.26 -5.62 -4.26
C ILE A 71 2.72 -6.93 -4.80
N HIS A 72 2.61 -7.03 -6.12
CA HIS A 72 2.25 -8.24 -6.84
C HIS A 72 3.42 -8.66 -7.74
N LYS A 73 3.48 -9.93 -8.08
CA LYS A 73 4.27 -10.39 -9.22
C LYS A 73 3.52 -10.06 -10.51
N LYS A 74 4.20 -10.01 -11.66
CA LYS A 74 3.55 -9.76 -12.96
C LYS A 74 2.51 -10.80 -13.37
N ASN A 75 2.54 -11.99 -12.77
CA ASN A 75 1.50 -13.00 -12.96
C ASN A 75 0.21 -12.71 -12.15
N GLY A 76 0.17 -11.62 -11.37
CA GLY A 76 -0.95 -11.20 -10.54
C GLY A 76 -0.89 -11.68 -9.09
N ASP A 77 0.07 -12.53 -8.72
CA ASP A 77 0.14 -13.08 -7.36
C ASP A 77 0.57 -12.02 -6.33
N LEU A 78 -0.14 -11.95 -5.20
CA LEU A 78 0.25 -11.08 -4.09
C LEU A 78 1.62 -11.50 -3.51
N ARG A 79 2.55 -10.55 -3.41
CA ARG A 79 3.92 -10.76 -2.92
C ARG A 79 4.25 -9.98 -1.63
N GLY A 80 3.42 -9.01 -1.27
CA GLY A 80 3.47 -8.30 0.00
C GLY A 80 2.41 -7.19 0.04
N CYS A 81 1.82 -6.93 1.21
CA CYS A 81 0.91 -5.82 1.40
C CYS A 81 0.86 -5.40 2.87
N ILE A 82 1.31 -4.17 3.12
CA ILE A 82 1.30 -3.50 4.41
C ILE A 82 0.77 -2.08 4.22
N GLY A 83 0.10 -1.60 5.26
CA GLY A 83 -0.41 -0.25 5.30
C GLY A 83 -0.79 0.21 6.70
N THR A 84 -1.13 1.47 6.77
CA THR A 84 -1.67 2.16 7.94
C THR A 84 -3.03 2.72 7.59
N PHE A 85 -4.01 2.54 8.49
CA PHE A 85 -5.37 3.03 8.23
C PHE A 85 -5.58 4.48 8.67
N MET A 86 -4.74 4.96 9.58
CA MET A 86 -4.65 6.36 9.99
C MET A 86 -3.24 6.86 9.70
N PRO A 87 -3.06 8.15 9.37
CA PRO A 87 -1.75 8.70 9.09
C PRO A 87 -0.87 8.67 10.34
N VAL A 88 0.26 7.97 10.28
CA VAL A 88 1.29 7.96 11.33
C VAL A 88 2.54 8.74 10.93
N ARG A 89 2.64 9.14 9.65
CA ARG A 89 3.72 9.98 9.13
C ARG A 89 3.27 11.42 8.89
N ALA A 90 4.26 12.26 8.56
CA ALA A 90 4.08 13.69 8.35
C ALA A 90 3.21 14.00 7.12
N ASN A 91 3.29 13.14 6.09
CA ASN A 91 2.49 13.26 4.87
C ASN A 91 2.34 11.91 4.16
N VAL A 92 1.50 11.86 3.12
CA VAL A 92 1.25 10.67 2.31
C VAL A 92 2.53 10.10 1.67
N ALA A 93 3.44 10.94 1.20
CA ALA A 93 4.67 10.47 0.57
C ALA A 93 5.55 9.66 1.54
N GLU A 94 5.74 10.17 2.76
CA GLU A 94 6.46 9.47 3.83
C GLU A 94 5.73 8.19 4.26
N GLU A 95 4.39 8.23 4.32
CA GLU A 95 3.56 7.05 4.61
C GLU A 95 3.77 5.95 3.56
N VAL A 96 3.80 6.31 2.27
CA VAL A 96 4.04 5.37 1.15
C VAL A 96 5.45 4.78 1.20
N ILE A 97 6.49 5.57 1.46
CA ILE A 97 7.87 5.05 1.59
C ILE A 97 7.94 3.95 2.64
N GLU A 98 7.39 4.21 3.82
CA GLU A 98 7.47 3.31 4.96
C GLU A 98 6.65 2.03 4.73
N ASN A 99 5.44 2.18 4.17
CA ASN A 99 4.58 1.05 3.87
C ASN A 99 5.13 0.23 2.70
N ALA A 100 5.76 0.84 1.70
CA ALA A 100 6.42 0.11 0.61
C ALA A 100 7.57 -0.76 1.11
N ILE A 101 8.45 -0.19 1.94
CA ILE A 101 9.54 -0.93 2.59
C ILE A 101 8.98 -2.07 3.44
N ALA A 102 7.92 -1.80 4.23
CA ALA A 102 7.30 -2.81 5.06
C ALA A 102 6.67 -3.94 4.22
N SER A 103 5.98 -3.63 3.13
CA SER A 103 5.42 -4.63 2.21
C SER A 103 6.49 -5.52 1.61
N ALA A 104 7.67 -4.98 1.30
CA ALA A 104 8.77 -5.75 0.74
C ALA A 104 9.52 -6.61 1.76
N SER A 105 9.53 -6.23 3.05
CA SER A 105 10.47 -6.80 4.03
C SER A 105 9.87 -7.32 5.34
N ARG A 106 8.64 -6.93 5.67
CA ARG A 106 8.03 -7.17 6.99
C ARG A 106 6.60 -7.71 6.92
N ASP A 107 6.09 -8.07 5.74
CA ASP A 107 4.82 -8.77 5.65
C ASP A 107 4.98 -10.20 6.21
N PRO A 108 4.33 -10.56 7.34
CA PRO A 108 4.56 -11.83 8.02
C PRO A 108 4.10 -13.04 7.22
N ARG A 109 3.36 -12.85 6.13
CA ARG A 109 2.89 -13.92 5.25
C ARG A 109 3.95 -14.36 4.22
N PHE A 110 4.99 -13.55 4.01
CA PHE A 110 5.98 -13.77 2.96
C PHE A 110 7.41 -13.61 3.48
N TYR A 111 8.36 -14.28 2.85
CA TYR A 111 9.77 -13.96 3.06
C TYR A 111 10.13 -12.59 2.46
N PRO A 112 11.11 -11.86 3.01
CA PRO A 112 11.58 -10.61 2.44
C PRO A 112 11.92 -10.73 0.96
N ILE A 113 11.50 -9.76 0.16
CA ILE A 113 11.77 -9.67 -1.28
C ILE A 113 13.28 -9.62 -1.52
N GLN A 114 13.74 -10.39 -2.49
CA GLN A 114 15.14 -10.46 -2.90
C GLN A 114 15.41 -9.61 -4.15
N GLU A 115 16.66 -9.19 -4.34
CA GLU A 115 17.07 -8.31 -5.45
C GLU A 115 16.67 -8.85 -6.84
N TRP A 116 16.77 -10.16 -7.04
CA TRP A 116 16.41 -10.80 -8.32
C TRP A 116 14.90 -10.81 -8.61
N GLU A 117 14.06 -10.54 -7.61
CA GLU A 117 12.59 -10.44 -7.78
C GLU A 117 12.17 -9.05 -8.26
N LEU A 118 12.97 -8.00 -8.03
CA LEU A 118 12.60 -6.59 -8.24
C LEU A 118 12.10 -6.31 -9.66
N ASP A 119 12.69 -6.99 -10.65
CA ASP A 119 12.34 -6.83 -12.05
C ASP A 119 10.97 -7.41 -12.41
N ASP A 120 10.36 -8.21 -11.54
CA ASP A 120 9.09 -8.90 -11.74
C ASP A 120 7.96 -8.39 -10.83
N LEU A 121 8.12 -7.22 -10.23
CA LEU A 121 7.13 -6.63 -9.31
C LEU A 121 6.27 -5.57 -9.99
N ASP A 122 4.96 -5.64 -9.73
CA ASP A 122 3.98 -4.59 -9.96
C ASP A 122 3.52 -4.04 -8.61
N ILE A 123 3.57 -2.72 -8.44
CA ILE A 123 3.21 -2.05 -7.18
C ILE A 123 1.97 -1.20 -7.39
N SER A 124 1.03 -1.28 -6.46
CA SER A 124 -0.09 -0.34 -6.35
C SER A 124 -0.07 0.36 -5.00
N VAL A 125 -0.59 1.59 -4.99
CA VAL A 125 -0.70 2.42 -3.79
C VAL A 125 -2.15 2.81 -3.58
N ASP A 126 -2.68 2.49 -2.40
CA ASP A 126 -3.99 2.90 -1.95
C ASP A 126 -3.85 4.05 -0.95
N VAL A 127 -4.50 5.17 -1.21
CA VAL A 127 -4.62 6.28 -0.26
C VAL A 127 -6.05 6.31 0.30
N LEU A 128 -6.16 6.25 1.62
CA LEU A 128 -7.44 6.13 2.32
C LEU A 128 -8.01 7.51 2.67
N SER A 129 -9.33 7.65 2.58
CA SER A 129 -10.01 8.76 3.22
C SER A 129 -10.00 8.62 4.74
N GLU A 130 -10.26 9.71 5.46
CA GLU A 130 -10.54 9.63 6.89
C GLU A 130 -11.71 8.67 7.16
N PRO A 131 -11.59 7.73 8.12
CA PRO A 131 -12.68 6.83 8.47
C PRO A 131 -13.86 7.56 9.11
N GLU A 132 -15.06 7.33 8.57
CA GLU A 132 -16.31 7.90 9.07
C GLU A 132 -17.10 6.83 9.86
N PRO A 133 -17.68 7.15 11.03
CA PRO A 133 -18.51 6.22 11.77
C PRO A 133 -19.78 5.85 10.98
N VAL A 134 -20.23 4.61 11.14
CA VAL A 134 -21.41 4.06 10.49
C VAL A 134 -22.44 3.65 11.53
N GLN A 135 -23.69 4.10 11.36
CA GLN A 135 -24.78 3.77 12.29
C GLN A 135 -25.42 2.42 11.96
N SER A 136 -25.41 2.02 10.68
CA SER A 136 -26.00 0.78 10.22
C SER A 136 -25.24 0.17 9.04
N ALA A 137 -25.20 -1.16 8.96
CA ALA A 137 -24.64 -1.90 7.84
C ALA A 137 -25.22 -1.48 6.47
N ARG A 138 -26.44 -0.92 6.43
CA ARG A 138 -27.07 -0.40 5.21
C ARG A 138 -26.32 0.77 4.56
N GLU A 139 -25.44 1.42 5.30
CA GLU A 139 -24.62 2.54 4.79
C GLU A 139 -23.30 2.06 4.16
N LEU A 140 -23.05 0.76 4.17
CA LEU A 140 -21.89 0.12 3.56
C LEU A 140 -22.23 -0.40 2.17
N ASN A 141 -21.22 -0.37 1.31
CA ASN A 141 -21.22 -1.03 0.01
C ASN A 141 -19.80 -1.56 -0.21
N PRO A 142 -19.58 -2.89 -0.26
CA PRO A 142 -18.25 -3.47 -0.39
C PRO A 142 -17.48 -3.03 -1.64
N GLN A 143 -18.18 -2.58 -2.68
CA GLN A 143 -17.57 -2.09 -3.92
C GLN A 143 -17.17 -0.60 -3.85
N VAL A 144 -17.57 0.11 -2.80
CA VAL A 144 -17.30 1.55 -2.63
C VAL A 144 -16.45 1.83 -1.40
N TYR A 145 -16.75 1.15 -0.29
CA TYR A 145 -16.17 1.44 1.01
C TYR A 145 -15.38 0.26 1.55
N GLY A 146 -14.20 0.58 2.10
CA GLY A 146 -13.56 -0.30 3.06
C GLY A 146 -14.27 -0.18 4.41
N VAL A 147 -14.14 -1.20 5.24
CA VAL A 147 -14.75 -1.26 6.58
C VAL A 147 -13.67 -1.40 7.64
N ILE A 148 -13.85 -0.70 8.76
CA ILE A 148 -13.12 -0.92 10.01
C ILE A 148 -14.12 -1.39 11.05
N VAL A 149 -13.82 -2.53 11.65
CA VAL A 149 -14.54 -3.07 12.80
C VAL A 149 -13.67 -2.88 14.04
N THR A 150 -14.25 -2.37 15.12
CA THR A 150 -13.60 -2.30 16.43
C THR A 150 -14.52 -2.80 17.52
N ASP A 151 -13.96 -3.37 18.59
CA ASP A 151 -14.72 -3.61 19.81
C ASP A 151 -15.07 -2.27 20.50
N ARG A 152 -16.01 -2.31 21.45
CA ARG A 152 -16.46 -1.11 22.19
C ARG A 152 -15.34 -0.40 22.96
N ALA A 153 -14.29 -1.13 23.32
CA ALA A 153 -13.17 -0.58 24.07
C ALA A 153 -12.11 0.07 23.15
N GLY A 154 -12.19 -0.15 21.83
CA GLY A 154 -11.21 0.36 20.87
C GLY A 154 -9.91 -0.45 20.79
N ASN A 155 -9.84 -1.60 21.49
CA ASN A 155 -8.61 -2.37 21.69
C ASN A 155 -8.34 -3.35 20.55
N ARG A 156 -9.40 -4.02 20.07
CA ARG A 156 -9.32 -4.93 18.93
C ARG A 156 -9.89 -4.27 17.69
N ARG A 157 -9.18 -4.41 16.58
CA ARG A 157 -9.56 -3.77 15.31
C ARG A 157 -9.19 -4.62 14.12
N GLY A 158 -10.07 -4.64 13.14
CA GLY A 158 -9.83 -5.26 11.85
C GLY A 158 -10.30 -4.35 10.73
N LEU A 159 -9.57 -4.38 9.63
CA LEU A 159 -9.84 -3.57 8.45
C LEU A 159 -9.92 -4.47 7.23
N LEU A 160 -10.88 -4.15 6.35
CA LEU A 160 -10.95 -4.73 5.01
C LEU A 160 -11.10 -3.63 3.97
N LEU A 161 -10.28 -3.69 2.92
CA LEU A 161 -10.34 -2.78 1.79
C LEU A 161 -11.59 -3.03 0.91
N PRO A 162 -12.06 -2.04 0.13
CA PRO A 162 -13.14 -2.22 -0.83
C PRO A 162 -12.71 -3.04 -2.07
N MET A 163 -13.69 -3.39 -2.90
CA MET A 163 -13.52 -3.96 -4.26
C MET A 163 -12.71 -5.26 -4.30
N LEU A 164 -12.90 -6.13 -3.30
CA LEU A 164 -12.30 -7.46 -3.28
C LEU A 164 -13.23 -8.44 -4.00
N GLU A 165 -12.72 -9.18 -4.99
CA GLU A 165 -13.51 -10.11 -5.82
C GLU A 165 -14.31 -11.13 -5.00
N GLN A 166 -13.74 -11.56 -3.87
CA GLN A 166 -14.32 -12.58 -2.99
C GLN A 166 -15.35 -12.02 -2.00
N VAL A 167 -15.55 -10.70 -1.95
CA VAL A 167 -16.43 -10.04 -0.97
C VAL A 167 -17.58 -9.36 -1.69
N GLN A 168 -18.74 -10.01 -1.67
CA GLN A 168 -19.91 -9.59 -2.44
C GLN A 168 -21.00 -8.95 -1.56
N THR A 169 -21.03 -9.26 -0.26
CA THR A 169 -22.03 -8.71 0.67
C THR A 169 -21.41 -7.91 1.80
N VAL A 170 -22.21 -7.02 2.40
CA VAL A 170 -21.79 -6.22 3.57
C VAL A 170 -21.49 -7.13 4.76
N GLU A 171 -22.31 -8.15 4.97
CA GLU A 171 -22.16 -9.13 6.06
C GLU A 171 -20.82 -9.86 5.94
N GLN A 172 -20.49 -10.35 4.74
CA GLN A 172 -19.18 -10.97 4.47
C GLN A 172 -18.03 -10.00 4.77
N GLN A 173 -18.16 -8.74 4.35
CA GLN A 173 -17.13 -7.73 4.57
C GLN A 173 -16.89 -7.48 6.07
N ILE A 174 -17.97 -7.34 6.85
CA ILE A 174 -17.91 -7.15 8.30
C ILE A 174 -17.33 -8.40 8.97
N ASP A 175 -17.78 -9.60 8.62
CA ASP A 175 -17.34 -10.84 9.25
C ASP A 175 -15.84 -11.09 9.04
N ILE A 176 -15.32 -10.86 7.84
CA ILE A 176 -13.88 -10.95 7.58
C ILE A 176 -13.12 -9.92 8.41
N ALA A 177 -13.61 -8.69 8.51
CA ALA A 177 -12.97 -7.66 9.34
C ALA A 177 -13.01 -8.04 10.84
N ARG A 178 -14.10 -8.65 11.34
CA ARG A 178 -14.19 -9.20 12.71
C ARG A 178 -13.15 -10.28 12.96
N GLN A 179 -13.00 -11.21 12.02
CA GLN A 179 -12.02 -12.30 12.13
C GLN A 179 -10.59 -11.75 12.21
N LYS A 180 -10.26 -10.75 11.38
CA LYS A 180 -8.96 -10.04 11.44
C LYS A 180 -8.73 -9.32 12.77
N ALA A 181 -9.81 -8.92 13.45
CA ALA A 181 -9.78 -8.28 14.76
C ALA A 181 -9.79 -9.27 15.94
N PHE A 182 -10.00 -10.57 15.69
CA PHE A 182 -10.29 -11.57 16.72
C PHE A 182 -11.51 -11.20 17.58
N ILE A 183 -12.58 -10.71 16.95
CA ILE A 183 -13.85 -10.36 17.61
C ILE A 183 -14.91 -11.41 17.21
N GLY A 184 -15.45 -12.16 18.18
CA GLY A 184 -16.44 -13.23 17.96
C GLY A 184 -17.78 -12.69 17.46
N ALA A 185 -18.56 -13.46 16.69
CA ALA A 185 -19.71 -12.97 15.93
C ALA A 185 -20.76 -12.16 16.73
N ASP A 186 -21.05 -12.57 17.96
CA ASP A 186 -22.07 -11.94 18.81
C ASP A 186 -21.56 -10.76 19.65
N GLU A 187 -20.25 -10.49 19.63
CA GLU A 187 -19.68 -9.38 20.40
C GLU A 187 -20.15 -8.03 19.82
N PRO A 188 -20.43 -7.02 20.66
CA PRO A 188 -20.82 -5.71 20.16
C PRO A 188 -19.63 -5.00 19.50
N ILE A 189 -19.87 -4.42 18.32
CA ILE A 189 -18.85 -3.72 17.53
C ILE A 189 -19.24 -2.26 17.25
N GLN A 190 -18.25 -1.45 16.91
CA GLN A 190 -18.43 -0.18 16.22
C GLN A 190 -17.92 -0.33 14.78
N LEU A 191 -18.59 0.33 13.85
CA LEU A 191 -18.28 0.28 12.43
C LEU A 191 -17.84 1.66 11.94
N PHE A 192 -16.82 1.65 11.08
CA PHE A 192 -16.40 2.81 10.31
C PHE A 192 -16.24 2.41 8.85
N ARG A 193 -16.43 3.38 7.96
CA ARG A 193 -16.19 3.23 6.52
C ARG A 193 -15.16 4.23 6.04
N PHE A 194 -14.46 3.89 4.97
CA PHE A 194 -13.54 4.79 4.28
C PHE A 194 -13.52 4.49 2.79
N ARG A 195 -13.12 5.46 1.98
CA ARG A 195 -12.89 5.27 0.54
C ARG A 195 -11.40 5.07 0.27
N VAL A 196 -11.11 4.48 -0.87
CA VAL A 196 -9.74 4.26 -1.35
C VAL A 196 -9.59 4.91 -2.73
N GLN A 197 -8.53 5.68 -2.89
CA GLN A 197 -8.02 6.06 -4.20
C GLN A 197 -6.80 5.18 -4.50
N ARG A 198 -6.91 4.34 -5.54
CA ARG A 198 -5.87 3.40 -5.95
C ARG A 198 -5.07 3.93 -7.13
N PHE A 199 -3.75 3.78 -7.06
CA PHE A 199 -2.79 4.20 -8.07
C PHE A 199 -1.96 3.01 -8.56
N HIS A 200 -1.59 3.06 -9.85
CA HIS A 200 -0.76 2.09 -10.57
C HIS A 200 0.31 2.83 -11.40
#